data_AF-A0A401TGE0-F1
#
_entry.id   AF-A0A401TGE0-F1
#
_cell.length_a   1.000
_cell.length_b   1.000
_cell.length_c   1.000
_cell.angle_alpha   90.00
_cell.angle_beta   90.00
_cell.angle_gamma   90.00
#
_symmetry.space_group_name_H-M   'P 1'
#
loop_
_entity.id
_entity.type
_entity.pdbx_description
1 polymer ?
#
loop_
_entity_poly.entity_id
_entity_poly.type
_entity_poly.pdbx_seq_one_letter_code
_entity_poly.pdbx_strand_id
1 'polypeptide(L)'
;RHLGCSQVFDGTGQEYAHAWRLGDVHFDDDEHFVSPSSSEGISLLTVAVHEIGHVLGLPHIRRPGSIMHPNYIPQDSKDLELDWYDRKAIQQIY
;
A
#
# COMPACT_ATOMS: atom_id res chain seq x y z
N ARG A 1 14.17 -12.49 -6.88
CA ARG A 1 15.12 -11.73 -7.76
C ARG A 1 14.30 -10.64 -8.46
N HIS A 2 14.30 -9.40 -7.96
CA HIS A 2 13.40 -8.30 -8.35
C HIS A 2 13.68 -7.69 -9.74
N LEU A 3 13.75 -8.48 -10.82
CA LEU A 3 13.75 -8.02 -12.23
C LEU A 3 14.52 -6.71 -12.60
N GLY A 4 15.59 -6.34 -11.88
CA GLY A 4 16.35 -5.09 -12.12
C GLY A 4 16.09 -3.93 -11.14
N CYS A 5 15.27 -4.12 -10.10
CA CYS A 5 15.11 -3.17 -8.99
C CYS A 5 16.37 -3.11 -8.12
N SER A 6 16.88 -1.90 -7.86
CA SER A 6 18.05 -1.67 -7.00
C SER A 6 17.71 -1.57 -5.50
N GLN A 7 16.43 -1.48 -5.15
CA GLN A 7 15.96 -1.45 -3.77
C GLN A 7 15.69 -2.88 -3.30
N VAL A 8 16.36 -3.23 -2.20
CA VAL A 8 16.27 -4.53 -1.56
C VAL A 8 15.30 -4.37 -0.39
N PHE A 9 14.32 -5.27 -0.28
CA PHE A 9 13.46 -5.34 0.90
C PHE A 9 14.28 -5.68 2.14
N ASP A 10 13.74 -5.40 3.32
CA ASP A 10 14.43 -5.58 4.60
C ASP A 10 14.09 -6.89 5.32
N GLY A 11 13.29 -7.75 4.69
CA GLY A 11 12.80 -9.01 5.25
C GLY A 11 11.52 -8.79 6.04
N THR A 12 11.20 -9.68 6.99
CA THR A 12 9.91 -9.56 7.70
C THR A 12 9.78 -8.27 8.52
N GLY A 13 8.74 -7.49 8.23
CA GLY A 13 8.35 -6.24 8.88
C GLY A 13 8.87 -4.99 8.15
N GLN A 14 8.49 -3.81 8.67
CA GLN A 14 8.97 -2.47 8.23
C GLN A 14 8.61 -2.07 6.78
N GLU A 15 9.06 -2.77 5.73
CA GLU A 15 8.76 -2.47 4.32
C GLU A 15 7.89 -3.57 3.68
N TYR A 16 6.56 -3.39 3.70
CA TYR A 16 5.64 -4.37 3.12
C TYR A 16 5.66 -4.41 1.58
N ALA A 17 5.85 -3.25 0.96
CA ALA A 17 5.88 -3.08 -0.48
C ALA A 17 6.53 -1.73 -0.83
N HIS A 18 6.87 -1.56 -2.11
CA HIS A 18 7.19 -0.24 -2.65
C HIS A 18 6.72 -0.10 -4.09
N ALA A 19 6.48 1.15 -4.47
CA ALA A 19 6.16 1.54 -5.83
C ALA A 19 6.99 2.74 -6.29
N TRP A 20 7.31 2.75 -7.59
CA TRP A 20 7.82 3.95 -8.26
C TRP A 20 6.71 4.66 -9.02
N ARG A 21 6.86 5.98 -9.18
CA ARG A 21 6.07 6.72 -10.17
C ARG A 21 6.28 6.07 -11.54
N LEU A 22 5.19 5.63 -12.16
CA LEU A 22 5.09 5.11 -13.55
C LEU A 22 5.48 3.63 -13.82
N GLY A 23 5.26 2.67 -12.93
CA GLY A 23 5.18 1.31 -13.48
C GLY A 23 4.93 0.17 -12.53
N ASP A 24 5.83 -0.03 -11.58
CA ASP A 24 5.90 -1.31 -10.89
C ASP A 24 5.63 -1.15 -9.40
N VAL A 25 4.80 -2.06 -8.90
CA VAL A 25 4.60 -2.31 -7.47
C VAL A 25 5.29 -3.64 -7.18
N HIS A 26 6.20 -3.63 -6.21
CA HIS A 26 6.80 -4.85 -5.69
C HIS A 26 6.29 -5.09 -4.28
N PHE A 27 5.91 -6.33 -3.99
CA PHE A 27 5.51 -6.78 -2.67
C PHE A 27 6.63 -7.65 -2.09
N ASP A 28 6.90 -7.50 -0.80
CA ASP A 28 7.90 -8.32 -0.13
C ASP A 28 7.37 -9.73 0.14
N ASP A 29 7.94 -10.74 -0.53
CA ASP A 29 7.50 -12.14 -0.41
C ASP A 29 7.87 -12.77 0.96
N ASP A 30 8.68 -12.07 1.76
CA ASP A 30 8.96 -12.44 3.15
C ASP A 30 7.81 -12.06 4.12
N GLU A 31 6.80 -11.32 3.64
CA GLU A 31 5.64 -10.92 4.43
C GLU A 31 4.46 -11.90 4.35
N HIS A 32 3.76 -12.06 5.48
CA HIS A 32 2.56 -12.91 5.53
C HIS A 32 1.32 -12.17 5.01
N PHE A 33 1.22 -12.10 3.68
CA PHE A 33 0.06 -11.53 3.01
C PHE A 33 -1.17 -12.42 3.10
N VAL A 34 -2.30 -11.82 3.45
CA VAL A 34 -3.58 -12.49 3.57
C VAL A 34 -4.67 -11.82 2.73
N SER A 35 -5.71 -12.60 2.44
CA SER A 35 -6.90 -12.12 1.75
C SER A 35 -7.72 -11.18 2.64
N PRO A 36 -8.61 -10.34 2.07
CA PRO A 36 -9.36 -9.35 2.84
C PRO A 36 -10.25 -9.91 3.95
N SER A 37 -10.58 -11.20 3.88
CA SER A 37 -11.43 -11.90 4.85
C SER A 37 -10.66 -12.50 6.03
N SER A 38 -9.32 -12.40 6.02
CA SER A 38 -8.47 -12.91 7.10
C SER A 38 -7.98 -11.76 7.97
N SER A 39 -8.09 -11.94 9.29
CA SER A 39 -7.55 -11.03 10.30
C SER A 39 -6.14 -11.39 10.75
N GLU A 40 -5.60 -12.53 10.30
CA GLU A 40 -4.32 -13.08 10.75
C GLU A 40 -3.21 -12.83 9.73
N GLY A 41 -2.84 -11.56 9.50
CA GLY A 41 -1.73 -11.19 8.62
C GLY A 41 -1.80 -9.77 8.09
N ILE A 42 -1.02 -9.49 7.04
CA ILE A 42 -1.00 -8.19 6.35
C ILE A 42 -1.96 -8.26 5.17
N SER A 43 -2.93 -7.35 5.10
CA SER A 43 -3.89 -7.34 4.00
C SER A 43 -3.21 -6.93 2.70
N LEU A 44 -3.10 -7.88 1.78
CA LEU A 44 -2.55 -7.62 0.44
C LEU A 44 -3.35 -6.55 -0.29
N LEU A 45 -4.67 -6.51 -0.08
CA LEU A 45 -5.55 -5.51 -0.68
C LEU A 45 -5.19 -4.10 -0.18
N THR A 46 -5.07 -3.92 1.14
CA THR A 46 -4.74 -2.61 1.74
C THR A 46 -3.39 -2.10 1.24
N VAL A 47 -2.36 -2.96 1.24
CA VAL A 47 -1.02 -2.59 0.76
C VAL A 47 -1.04 -2.31 -0.74
N ALA A 48 -1.72 -3.13 -1.54
CA ALA A 48 -1.80 -2.91 -2.98
C ALA A 48 -2.48 -1.58 -3.34
N VAL A 49 -3.58 -1.20 -2.67
CA VAL A 49 -4.23 0.08 -2.92
C VAL A 49 -3.31 1.26 -2.54
N HIS A 50 -2.57 1.15 -1.43
CA HIS A 50 -1.57 2.14 -1.03
C HIS A 50 -0.50 2.35 -2.11
N GLU A 51 0.13 1.27 -2.55
CA GLU A 51 1.20 1.34 -3.56
C GLU A 51 0.70 1.80 -4.93
N ILE A 52 -0.50 1.38 -5.34
CA ILE A 52 -1.14 1.90 -6.55
C ILE A 52 -1.36 3.42 -6.43
N GLY A 53 -1.71 3.93 -5.25
CA GLY A 53 -1.76 5.36 -5.00
C GLY A 53 -0.43 6.06 -5.30
N HIS A 54 0.70 5.48 -4.90
CA HIS A 54 2.03 5.98 -5.26
C HIS A 54 2.33 5.91 -6.76
N VAL A 55 1.96 4.82 -7.44
CA VAL A 55 2.07 4.70 -8.91
C VAL A 55 1.29 5.82 -9.61
N LEU A 56 0.08 6.12 -9.12
CA LEU A 56 -0.79 7.19 -9.61
C LEU A 56 -0.34 8.60 -9.18
N GLY A 57 0.72 8.71 -8.38
CA GLY A 57 1.36 9.97 -8.00
C GLY A 57 0.87 10.59 -6.70
N LEU A 58 0.06 9.89 -5.90
CA LEU A 58 -0.30 10.32 -4.56
C LEU A 58 0.91 10.22 -3.60
N PRO A 59 1.22 11.28 -2.84
CA PRO A 59 2.16 11.19 -1.73
C PRO A 59 1.50 10.53 -0.50
N HIS A 60 2.30 10.22 0.52
CA HIS A 60 1.77 9.87 1.83
C HIS A 60 0.86 10.98 2.39
N ILE A 61 -0.26 10.58 3.01
CA ILE A 61 -1.20 11.47 3.68
C ILE A 61 -1.26 11.08 5.16
N ARG A 62 -0.72 11.91 6.05
CA ARG A 62 -0.68 11.68 7.50
C ARG A 62 -2.03 12.00 8.18
N ARG A 63 -3.10 11.35 7.73
CA ARG A 63 -4.42 11.39 8.35
C ARG A 63 -4.82 10.01 8.85
N PRO A 64 -5.38 9.89 10.06
CA PRO A 64 -6.03 8.66 10.49
C PRO A 64 -7.11 8.26 9.47
N GLY A 65 -7.09 7.00 9.04
CA GLY A 65 -8.05 6.44 8.08
C GLY A 65 -7.70 6.63 6.60
N SER A 66 -6.66 7.40 6.26
CA SER A 66 -6.19 7.50 4.87
C SER A 66 -5.55 6.18 4.44
N ILE A 67 -5.87 5.71 3.23
CA ILE A 67 -5.18 4.56 2.63
C ILE A 67 -3.71 4.89 2.34
N MET A 68 -3.39 6.17 2.13
CA MET A 68 -2.03 6.67 1.89
C MET A 68 -1.30 7.00 3.21
N HIS A 69 -1.80 6.56 4.36
CA HIS A 69 -1.09 6.74 5.62
C HIS A 69 0.22 5.92 5.62
N PRO A 70 1.37 6.51 6.02
CA PRO A 70 2.68 5.85 5.87
C PRO A 70 2.87 4.62 6.77
N ASN A 71 2.09 4.52 7.84
CA ASN A 71 2.12 3.35 8.72
C ASN A 71 0.92 2.48 8.42
N TYR A 72 1.15 1.18 8.20
CA TYR A 72 0.10 0.17 8.11
C TYR A 72 -0.63 0.07 9.44
N ILE A 73 -1.95 0.22 9.39
CA ILE A 73 -2.84 0.03 10.55
C ILE A 73 -3.71 -1.19 10.22
N PRO A 74 -3.57 -2.31 10.96
CA PRO A 74 -4.41 -3.48 10.75
C PRO A 74 -5.88 -3.11 10.93
N GLN A 75 -6.67 -3.31 9.88
CA GLN A 75 -8.12 -3.11 9.87
C GLN A 75 -8.77 -4.23 9.07
N ASP A 76 -10.04 -4.52 9.35
CA ASP A 76 -10.81 -5.44 8.54
C ASP A 76 -10.99 -4.83 7.13
N SER A 77 -10.24 -5.36 6.18
CA SER A 77 -10.22 -4.86 4.80
C SER A 77 -11.39 -5.36 3.95
N LYS A 78 -12.32 -6.14 4.54
CA LYS A 78 -13.50 -6.64 3.85
C LYS A 78 -14.39 -5.52 3.27
N ASP A 79 -14.44 -4.39 3.97
CA ASP A 79 -15.18 -3.19 3.58
C ASP A 79 -14.25 -1.99 3.34
N LEU A 80 -13.07 -2.22 2.73
CA LEU A 80 -12.12 -1.16 2.43
C LEU A 80 -12.76 -0.07 1.56
N GLU A 81 -12.79 1.16 2.08
CA GLU A 81 -13.26 2.37 1.40
C GLU A 81 -12.21 3.46 1.53
N LEU A 82 -12.03 4.25 0.46
CA LEU A 82 -11.06 5.34 0.45
C LEU A 82 -11.54 6.52 1.31
N ASP A 83 -10.64 7.10 2.11
CA ASP A 83 -10.95 8.33 2.83
C ASP A 83 -11.31 9.45 1.85
N TRP A 84 -12.20 10.35 2.27
CA TRP A 84 -12.59 11.50 1.46
C TRP A 84 -11.39 12.32 0.98
N TYR A 85 -10.33 12.46 1.79
CA TYR A 85 -9.11 13.16 1.38
C TYR A 85 -8.34 12.41 0.28
N ASP A 86 -8.26 11.08 0.34
CA ASP A 86 -7.60 10.28 -0.69
C ASP A 86 -8.31 10.45 -2.05
N ARG A 87 -9.65 10.37 -2.02
CA ARG A 87 -10.51 10.59 -3.19
C ARG A 87 -10.35 11.99 -3.77
N LYS A 88 -10.25 13.01 -2.91
CA LYS A 88 -10.05 14.39 -3.35
C LYS A 88 -8.65 14.63 -3.89
N ALA A 89 -7.63 14.01 -3.28
CA ALA A 89 -6.26 14.14 -3.73
C ALA A 89 -6.08 13.54 -5.13
N ILE A 90 -6.65 12.37 -5.41
CA ILE A 90 -6.53 11.77 -6.75
C ILE A 90 -7.30 12.55 -7.81
N GLN A 91 -8.49 13.08 -7.47
CA GLN A 91 -9.28 13.98 -8.34
C GLN A 91 -8.61 15.33 -8.63
N GLN A 92 -7.56 15.70 -7.89
CA GLN A 92 -6.77 16.90 -8.18
C GLN A 92 -5.63 16.63 -9.16
N ILE A 93 -5.26 15.36 -9.35
CA ILE A 93 -4.20 14.94 -10.28
C ILE A 93 -4.82 14.65 -11.67
N TYR A 94 -6.03 14.11 -11.72
CA TYR A 94 -6.76 13.70 -12.93
C TYR A 94 -8.20 14.21 -12.93
#